data_AF-A0AAD7WIH4-F1
#
_entry.id   AF-A0AAD7WIH4-F1
#
_cell.length_a   1.000
_cell.length_b   1.000
_cell.length_c   1.000
_cell.angle_alpha   90.00
_cell.angle_beta   90.00
_cell.angle_gamma   90.00
#
_symmetry.space_group_name_H-M   'P 1'
#
loop_
_entity.id
_entity.type
_entity.pdbx_description
1 polymer ?
#
loop_
_entity_poly.entity_id
_entity_poly.type
_entity_poly.pdbx_seq_one_letter_code
_entity_poly.pdbx_strand_id
1 'polypeptide(L)'
;MATGMESLKETVAAMLKDSLKEALDPITKQMVENGNILRSLKEQSETHAKKFDTVFNKIDSMQVDLRKNEKKRALVSREVTKLRKKLNDLEDRSRSNNVRLVNLPAGIEGDDPSGYLQKMLPEWIPTLKRSHSTPLEIDRAHRIYSNNTSRPRTMIFKLLRYTDRQSILEGARKARPTLSDGTQLLFFADYSPGTTQERQGYREIRAKLRRKGIDSFLIHPAILRVNYKGTRMSFNSAEEAKDALKSSVLEDDLCITAQGTDFISIEETLKDALSGLTTYYEPTNTNNLYILAGIAPPDIRRVVASRTERRRQTTDERHPLHGHVPAPSRLKSRKSFLTSTAPLETTPSEARLAMWKEKLNNHPHSPTMHIPAGKMEQLGKVEMPEPAPLRRGPFQGSPKQMGVPEWSNNV
;
A
#
# COMPACT_ATOMS: atom_id res chain seq x y z
N MET A 1 -48.27 91.96 7.81
CA MET A 1 -47.98 90.67 8.47
C MET A 1 -48.07 89.50 7.48
N ALA A 2 -49.14 89.37 6.69
CA ALA A 2 -49.28 88.27 5.71
C ALA A 2 -48.20 88.26 4.59
N THR A 3 -47.94 89.40 3.95
CA THR A 3 -46.98 89.52 2.83
C THR A 3 -45.52 89.22 3.20
N GLY A 4 -45.10 89.54 4.43
CA GLY A 4 -43.76 89.20 4.93
C GLY A 4 -43.61 87.70 5.24
N MET A 5 -44.71 87.02 5.56
CA MET A 5 -44.73 85.58 5.82
C MET A 5 -44.69 84.76 4.52
N GLU A 6 -45.30 85.25 3.44
CA GLU A 6 -45.17 84.69 2.08
C GLU A 6 -43.72 84.77 1.57
N SER A 7 -43.09 85.95 1.65
CA SER A 7 -41.71 86.18 1.21
C SER A 7 -40.70 85.29 1.94
N LEU A 8 -40.89 85.10 3.26
CA LEU A 8 -40.02 84.29 4.10
C LEU A 8 -40.19 82.79 3.81
N LYS A 9 -41.41 82.34 3.50
CA LYS A 9 -41.65 80.97 3.00
C LYS A 9 -40.96 80.72 1.66
N GLU A 10 -40.97 81.71 0.76
CA GLU A 10 -40.39 81.58 -0.57
C GLU A 10 -38.85 81.57 -0.53
N THR A 11 -38.24 82.39 0.34
CA THR A 11 -36.78 82.35 0.58
C THR A 11 -36.35 81.06 1.28
N VAL A 12 -37.07 80.61 2.29
CA VAL A 12 -36.78 79.33 2.96
C VAL A 12 -36.93 78.15 1.98
N ALA A 13 -37.95 78.16 1.12
CA ALA A 13 -38.12 77.13 0.09
C ALA A 13 -36.99 77.13 -0.95
N ALA A 14 -36.51 78.31 -1.37
CA ALA A 14 -35.36 78.43 -2.27
C ALA A 14 -34.07 77.91 -1.61
N MET A 15 -33.79 78.31 -0.37
CA MET A 15 -32.63 77.82 0.40
C MET A 15 -32.67 76.30 0.61
N LEU A 16 -33.84 75.74 0.94
CA LEU A 16 -34.03 74.30 1.07
C LEU A 16 -33.77 73.58 -0.26
N LYS A 17 -34.25 74.15 -1.36
CA LYS A 17 -34.08 73.58 -2.70
C LYS A 17 -32.61 73.58 -3.12
N ASP A 18 -31.87 74.65 -2.87
CA ASP A 18 -30.45 74.75 -3.19
C ASP A 18 -29.60 73.83 -2.31
N SER A 19 -29.88 73.77 -1.00
CA SER A 19 -29.19 72.89 -0.06
C SER A 19 -29.45 71.40 -0.36
N LEU A 20 -30.68 71.05 -0.75
CA LEU A 20 -31.00 69.71 -1.25
C LEU A 20 -30.26 69.39 -2.56
N LYS A 21 -30.12 70.36 -3.46
CA LYS A 21 -29.38 70.20 -4.72
C LYS A 21 -27.90 69.95 -4.47
N GLU A 22 -27.28 70.72 -3.58
CA GLU A 22 -25.89 70.53 -3.15
C GLU A 22 -25.66 69.14 -2.54
N ALA A 23 -26.62 68.61 -1.78
CA ALA A 23 -26.53 67.27 -1.20
C ALA A 23 -26.78 66.14 -2.24
N LEU A 24 -27.66 66.35 -3.22
CA LEU A 24 -28.07 65.34 -4.22
C LEU A 24 -27.12 65.24 -5.42
N ASP A 25 -26.48 66.32 -5.84
CA ASP A 25 -25.52 66.32 -6.96
C ASP A 25 -24.33 65.35 -6.80
N PRO A 26 -23.63 65.26 -5.65
CA PRO A 26 -22.56 64.29 -5.48
C PRO A 26 -23.08 62.85 -5.47
N ILE A 27 -24.26 62.60 -4.90
CA ILE A 27 -24.89 61.27 -4.87
C ILE A 27 -25.25 60.83 -6.30
N THR A 28 -25.85 61.71 -7.10
CA THR A 28 -26.21 61.40 -8.50
C THR A 28 -24.97 61.16 -9.35
N LYS A 29 -23.91 61.97 -9.21
CA LYS A 29 -22.61 61.73 -9.87
C LYS A 29 -22.02 60.38 -9.49
N GLN A 30 -21.99 60.04 -8.20
CA GLN A 30 -21.48 58.77 -7.71
C GLN A 30 -22.32 57.58 -8.20
N MET A 31 -23.64 57.76 -8.32
CA MET A 31 -24.54 56.73 -8.84
C MET A 31 -24.31 56.45 -10.32
N VAL A 32 -24.02 57.49 -11.12
CA VAL A 32 -23.62 57.35 -12.53
C VAL A 32 -22.27 56.63 -12.65
N GLU A 33 -21.29 57.01 -11.83
CA GLU A 33 -19.97 56.38 -11.80
C GLU A 33 -20.07 54.87 -11.46
N ASN A 34 -20.82 54.54 -10.41
CA ASN A 34 -21.08 53.15 -10.01
C ASN A 34 -21.78 52.37 -11.13
N GLY A 35 -22.73 52.99 -11.84
CA GLY A 35 -23.38 52.38 -13.01
C GLY A 35 -22.41 52.05 -14.14
N ASN A 36 -21.41 52.91 -14.37
CA ASN A 36 -20.36 52.67 -15.37
C ASN A 36 -19.42 51.54 -14.94
N ILE A 37 -19.01 51.50 -13.66
CA ILE A 37 -18.19 50.42 -13.10
C ILE A 37 -18.92 49.07 -13.22
N LEU A 38 -20.21 49.01 -12.87
CA LEU A 38 -21.03 47.80 -12.98
C LEU A 38 -21.13 47.32 -14.44
N ARG A 39 -21.28 48.23 -15.40
CA ARG A 39 -21.29 47.88 -16.84
C ARG A 39 -19.95 47.28 -17.27
N SER A 40 -18.84 47.89 -16.87
CA SER A 40 -17.49 47.39 -17.18
C SER A 40 -17.23 46.02 -16.55
N LEU A 41 -17.60 45.82 -15.28
CA LEU A 41 -17.50 44.53 -14.60
C LEU A 41 -18.33 43.44 -15.29
N LYS A 42 -19.53 43.78 -15.76
CA LYS A 42 -20.38 42.86 -16.51
C LYS A 42 -19.71 42.41 -17.81
N GLU A 43 -19.16 43.35 -18.59
CA GLU A 43 -18.43 43.04 -19.83
C GLU A 43 -17.19 42.18 -19.58
N GLN A 44 -16.43 42.47 -18.51
CA GLN A 44 -15.30 41.63 -18.08
C GLN A 44 -15.76 40.23 -17.68
N SER A 45 -16.87 40.09 -16.96
CA SER A 45 -17.43 38.80 -16.57
C SER A 45 -17.85 37.98 -17.79
N GLU A 46 -18.50 38.60 -18.78
CA GLU A 46 -18.91 37.92 -20.01
C GLU A 46 -17.70 37.47 -20.85
N THR A 47 -16.64 38.27 -20.90
CA THR A 47 -15.39 37.88 -21.59
C THR A 47 -14.65 36.77 -20.85
N HIS A 48 -14.63 36.79 -19.52
CA HIS A 48 -14.07 35.70 -18.72
C HIS A 48 -14.84 34.39 -18.91
N ALA A 49 -16.17 34.42 -18.95
CA ALA A 49 -17.00 33.24 -19.22
C ALA A 49 -16.59 32.56 -20.54
N LYS A 50 -16.46 33.34 -21.63
CA LYS A 50 -16.01 32.83 -22.94
C LYS A 50 -14.60 32.24 -22.91
N LYS A 51 -13.68 32.86 -22.16
CA LYS A 51 -12.32 32.32 -21.96
C LYS A 51 -12.35 31.01 -21.19
N PHE A 52 -13.17 30.90 -20.14
CA PHE A 52 -13.34 29.66 -19.39
C PHE A 52 -13.88 28.52 -20.25
N ASP A 53 -14.90 28.76 -21.08
CA ASP A 53 -15.40 27.75 -22.03
C ASP A 53 -14.30 27.23 -22.96
N THR A 54 -13.46 28.15 -23.46
CA THR A 54 -12.32 27.80 -24.32
C THR A 54 -11.29 26.95 -23.56
N VAL A 55 -11.01 27.29 -22.31
CA VAL A 55 -10.08 26.53 -21.45
C VAL A 55 -10.65 25.15 -21.12
N PHE A 56 -11.93 25.03 -20.78
CA PHE A 56 -12.57 23.75 -20.49
C PHE A 56 -12.53 22.81 -21.70
N ASN A 57 -12.88 23.30 -22.89
CA ASN A 57 -12.77 22.53 -24.13
C ASN A 57 -11.33 22.04 -24.40
N LYS A 58 -10.34 22.90 -24.11
CA LYS A 58 -8.93 22.53 -24.24
C LYS A 58 -8.51 21.47 -23.20
N ILE A 59 -8.97 21.59 -21.96
CA ILE A 59 -8.73 20.61 -20.90
C ILE A 59 -9.32 19.25 -21.28
N ASP A 60 -10.56 19.21 -21.77
CA ASP A 60 -11.21 17.97 -22.19
C ASP A 60 -10.45 17.30 -23.34
N SER A 61 -10.04 18.08 -24.34
CA SER A 61 -9.19 17.60 -25.44
C SER A 61 -7.86 17.03 -24.93
N MET A 62 -7.18 17.76 -24.04
CA MET A 62 -5.93 17.31 -23.41
C MET A 62 -6.12 16.02 -22.60
N GLN A 63 -7.23 15.87 -21.86
CA GLN A 63 -7.52 14.65 -21.11
C GLN A 63 -7.72 13.45 -22.05
N VAL A 64 -8.41 13.64 -23.17
CA VAL A 64 -8.60 12.59 -24.18
C VAL A 64 -7.25 12.16 -24.77
N ASP A 65 -6.39 13.11 -25.10
CA ASP A 65 -5.07 12.82 -25.67
C ASP A 65 -4.11 12.18 -24.67
N LEU A 66 -4.18 12.57 -23.39
CA LEU A 66 -3.42 11.95 -22.32
C LEU A 66 -3.78 10.46 -22.17
N ARG A 67 -5.09 10.13 -22.14
CA ARG A 67 -5.56 8.73 -22.11
C ARG A 67 -5.09 7.93 -23.33
N LYS A 68 -5.11 8.53 -24.53
CA LYS A 68 -4.58 7.88 -25.75
C LYS A 68 -3.08 7.62 -25.63
N ASN A 69 -2.32 8.59 -25.11
CA ASN A 69 -0.88 8.47 -24.94
C ASN A 69 -0.50 7.42 -23.89
N GLU A 70 -1.24 7.33 -22.78
CA GLU A 70 -1.04 6.26 -21.79
C GLU A 70 -1.22 4.87 -22.41
N LYS A 71 -2.29 4.67 -23.20
CA LYS A 71 -2.52 3.41 -23.92
C LYS A 71 -1.38 3.09 -24.90
N LYS A 72 -0.92 4.08 -25.67
CA LYS A 72 0.23 3.93 -26.58
C LYS A 72 1.51 3.59 -25.82
N ARG A 73 1.79 4.26 -24.70
CA ARG A 73 2.97 3.99 -23.86
C ARG A 73 2.94 2.59 -23.28
N ALA A 74 1.80 2.12 -22.79
CA ALA A 74 1.63 0.76 -22.29
C ALA A 74 1.86 -0.28 -23.40
N LEU A 75 1.33 -0.04 -24.60
CA LEU A 75 1.55 -0.89 -25.77
C LEU A 75 3.03 -0.97 -26.15
N VAL A 76 3.69 0.19 -26.30
CA VAL A 76 5.11 0.26 -26.65
C VAL A 76 5.98 -0.41 -25.60
N SER A 77 5.71 -0.18 -24.31
CA SER A 77 6.45 -0.84 -23.22
C SER A 77 6.32 -2.36 -23.27
N ARG A 78 5.12 -2.88 -23.55
CA ARG A 78 4.87 -4.31 -23.73
C ARG A 78 5.64 -4.88 -24.92
N GLU A 79 5.63 -4.20 -26.06
CA GLU A 79 6.35 -4.65 -27.25
C GLU A 79 7.87 -4.57 -27.07
N VAL A 80 8.40 -3.51 -26.44
CA VAL A 80 9.83 -3.40 -26.10
C VAL A 80 10.25 -4.55 -25.20
N THR A 81 9.46 -4.89 -24.18
CA THR A 81 9.75 -6.03 -23.28
C THR A 81 9.76 -7.36 -24.05
N LYS A 82 8.79 -7.55 -24.95
CA LYS A 82 8.71 -8.75 -25.81
C LYS A 82 9.92 -8.86 -26.75
N LEU A 83 10.31 -7.76 -27.39
CA LEU A 83 11.46 -7.71 -28.29
C LEU A 83 12.77 -7.94 -27.54
N ARG A 84 12.95 -7.36 -26.34
CA ARG A 84 14.12 -7.62 -25.49
C ARG A 84 14.24 -9.10 -25.13
N LYS A 85 13.14 -9.74 -24.72
CA LYS A 85 13.12 -11.19 -24.44
C LYS A 85 13.48 -12.01 -25.67
N LYS A 86 12.95 -11.66 -26.84
CA LYS A 86 13.28 -12.34 -28.10
C LYS A 86 14.75 -12.18 -28.49
N LEU A 87 15.30 -10.97 -28.31
CA LEU A 87 16.71 -10.69 -28.59
C LEU A 87 17.64 -11.52 -27.69
N ASN A 88 17.36 -11.54 -26.38
CA ASN A 88 18.13 -12.34 -25.42
C ASN A 88 18.09 -13.84 -25.79
N ASP A 89 16.92 -14.36 -26.14
CA ASP A 89 16.74 -15.77 -26.54
C ASP A 89 17.50 -16.12 -27.84
N LEU A 90 17.47 -15.24 -28.85
CA LEU A 90 18.26 -15.42 -30.08
C LEU A 90 19.77 -15.38 -29.80
N GLU A 91 20.21 -14.45 -28.96
CA GLU A 91 21.60 -14.33 -28.56
C GLU A 91 22.07 -15.56 -27.75
N ASP A 92 21.26 -16.03 -26.80
CA ASP A 92 21.53 -17.23 -26.01
C ASP A 92 21.63 -18.49 -26.89
N ARG A 93 20.76 -18.63 -27.89
CA ARG A 93 20.85 -19.74 -28.86
C ARG A 93 22.14 -19.69 -29.66
N SER A 94 22.56 -18.50 -30.11
CA SER A 94 23.83 -18.31 -30.82
C SER A 94 25.05 -18.67 -29.96
N ARG A 95 24.96 -18.39 -28.65
CA ARG A 95 26.00 -18.66 -27.64
C ARG A 95 25.91 -20.04 -26.99
N SER A 96 24.91 -20.87 -27.32
CA SER A 96 24.63 -22.14 -26.65
C SER A 96 25.81 -23.13 -26.61
N ASN A 97 26.65 -23.12 -27.65
CA ASN A 97 27.86 -23.94 -27.74
C ASN A 97 29.12 -23.27 -27.18
N ASN A 98 29.02 -22.05 -26.67
CA ASN A 98 30.15 -21.32 -26.12
C ASN A 98 30.40 -21.72 -24.66
N VAL A 99 31.67 -21.71 -24.27
CA VAL A 99 32.15 -21.89 -22.89
C VAL A 99 33.06 -20.72 -22.53
N ARG A 100 32.89 -20.21 -21.32
CA ARG A 100 33.77 -19.20 -20.71
C ARG A 100 34.74 -19.89 -19.76
N LEU A 101 36.03 -19.72 -20.00
CA LEU A 101 37.12 -20.15 -19.15
C LEU A 101 37.71 -18.95 -18.41
N VAL A 102 37.62 -18.99 -17.09
CA VAL A 102 38.06 -17.93 -16.18
C VAL A 102 39.29 -18.42 -15.40
N ASN A 103 40.17 -17.48 -15.04
CA ASN A 103 41.43 -17.68 -14.32
C ASN A 103 42.55 -18.39 -15.09
N LEU A 104 42.43 -18.57 -16.41
CA LEU A 104 43.55 -19.05 -17.21
C LEU A 104 44.64 -17.96 -17.32
N PRO A 105 45.88 -18.15 -16.81
CA PRO A 105 46.97 -17.19 -16.93
C PRO A 105 47.18 -16.73 -18.39
N ALA A 106 47.49 -15.45 -18.61
CA ALA A 106 47.62 -14.90 -19.95
C ALA A 106 48.88 -15.43 -20.66
N GLY A 107 48.75 -15.77 -21.95
CA GLY A 107 49.88 -16.12 -22.81
C GLY A 107 50.29 -17.60 -22.81
N ILE A 108 49.74 -18.43 -21.90
CA ILE A 108 50.07 -19.86 -21.87
C ILE A 108 49.47 -20.64 -23.06
N GLU A 109 48.44 -20.08 -23.68
CA GLU A 109 47.82 -20.62 -24.88
C GLU A 109 48.67 -20.49 -26.16
N GLY A 110 49.68 -19.60 -26.16
CA GLY A 110 50.49 -19.30 -27.35
C GLY A 110 49.67 -18.75 -28.52
N ASP A 111 50.15 -19.05 -29.74
CA ASP A 111 49.57 -18.54 -30.99
C ASP A 111 48.36 -19.36 -31.49
N ASP A 112 48.15 -20.58 -30.96
CA ASP A 112 46.99 -21.43 -31.27
C ASP A 112 46.17 -21.76 -30.02
N PRO A 113 45.24 -20.87 -29.62
CA PRO A 113 44.37 -21.12 -28.47
C PRO A 113 43.45 -22.33 -28.65
N SER A 114 43.04 -22.66 -29.88
CA SER A 114 42.14 -23.78 -30.14
C SER A 114 42.87 -25.11 -29.94
N GLY A 115 44.04 -25.28 -30.55
CA GLY A 115 44.86 -26.50 -30.37
C GLY A 115 45.34 -26.66 -28.92
N TYR A 116 45.69 -25.56 -28.24
CA TYR A 116 46.00 -25.59 -26.82
C TYR A 116 44.84 -26.14 -25.98
N LEU A 117 43.61 -25.65 -26.19
CA LEU A 117 42.44 -26.14 -25.47
C LEU A 117 42.12 -27.61 -25.78
N GLN A 118 42.26 -28.04 -27.05
CA GLN A 118 42.05 -29.44 -27.42
C GLN A 118 43.00 -30.39 -26.67
N LYS A 119 44.26 -29.96 -26.46
CA LYS A 119 45.25 -30.72 -25.70
C LYS A 119 44.98 -30.70 -24.19
N MET A 120 44.63 -29.54 -23.63
CA MET A 120 44.58 -29.36 -22.18
C MET A 120 43.25 -29.74 -21.53
N LEU A 121 42.12 -29.64 -22.26
CA LEU A 121 40.80 -29.98 -21.69
C LEU A 121 40.71 -31.43 -21.17
N PRO A 122 41.22 -32.46 -21.88
CA PRO A 122 41.26 -33.83 -21.37
C PRO A 122 42.19 -34.04 -20.16
N GLU A 123 43.24 -33.23 -20.02
CA GLU A 123 44.15 -33.28 -18.86
C GLU A 123 43.51 -32.66 -17.62
N TRP A 124 42.84 -31.51 -17.78
CA TRP A 124 42.11 -30.87 -16.69
C TRP A 124 40.83 -31.61 -16.29
N ILE A 125 40.18 -32.25 -17.26
CA ILE A 125 38.90 -32.93 -17.07
C ILE A 125 39.04 -34.36 -17.61
N PRO A 126 39.49 -35.32 -16.78
CA PRO A 126 39.79 -36.68 -17.23
C PRO A 126 38.61 -37.43 -17.85
N THR A 127 37.38 -37.05 -17.51
CA THR A 127 36.16 -37.61 -18.13
C THR A 127 36.02 -37.27 -19.62
N LEU A 128 36.83 -36.33 -20.13
CA LEU A 128 36.89 -35.96 -21.54
C LEU A 128 38.00 -36.69 -22.31
N LYS A 129 38.78 -37.58 -21.67
CA LYS A 129 39.77 -38.39 -22.38
C LYS A 129 39.04 -39.27 -23.41
N ARG A 130 39.26 -38.96 -24.68
CA ARG A 130 38.73 -39.68 -25.85
C ARG A 130 39.88 -40.35 -26.59
N SER A 131 39.55 -41.32 -27.44
CA SER A 131 40.52 -41.83 -28.41
C SER A 131 41.03 -40.68 -29.29
N HIS A 132 42.30 -40.71 -29.66
CA HIS A 132 42.94 -39.71 -30.53
C HIS A 132 42.22 -39.50 -31.87
N SER A 133 41.41 -40.47 -32.32
CA SER A 133 40.57 -40.37 -33.52
C SER A 133 39.35 -39.44 -33.39
N THR A 134 39.02 -38.98 -32.19
CA THR A 134 37.83 -38.15 -31.92
C THR A 134 38.13 -36.99 -30.95
N PRO A 135 38.98 -36.01 -31.34
CA PRO A 135 39.28 -34.86 -30.51
C PRO A 135 38.04 -33.97 -30.30
N LEU A 136 38.13 -33.05 -29.33
CA LEU A 136 37.12 -32.01 -29.15
C LEU A 136 37.15 -31.04 -30.34
N GLU A 137 36.03 -30.89 -31.04
CA GLU A 137 35.90 -29.99 -32.17
C GLU A 137 35.66 -28.55 -31.66
N ILE A 138 36.73 -27.74 -31.62
CA ILE A 138 36.69 -26.32 -31.25
C ILE A 138 36.69 -25.47 -32.52
N ASP A 139 35.63 -24.69 -32.73
CA ASP A 139 35.44 -23.82 -33.89
C ASP A 139 36.31 -22.55 -33.77
N ARG A 140 36.30 -21.93 -32.59
CA ARG A 140 37.09 -20.71 -32.31
C ARG A 140 37.36 -20.57 -30.83
N ALA A 141 38.52 -20.00 -30.48
CA ALA A 141 38.90 -19.65 -29.12
C ALA A 141 39.63 -18.30 -29.09
N HIS A 142 39.25 -17.42 -28.17
CA HIS A 142 39.89 -16.10 -28.03
C HIS A 142 39.64 -15.52 -26.62
N ARG A 143 40.46 -14.54 -26.23
CA ARG A 143 40.24 -13.78 -24.99
C ARG A 143 39.34 -12.57 -25.22
N ILE A 144 38.45 -12.31 -24.26
CA ILE A 144 37.58 -11.14 -24.29
C ILE A 144 38.41 -9.90 -23.91
N TYR A 145 38.16 -8.79 -24.60
CA TYR A 145 38.70 -7.48 -24.21
C TYR A 145 38.24 -7.08 -22.80
N SER A 146 39.16 -6.58 -22.00
CA SER A 146 38.92 -6.07 -20.65
C SER A 146 39.93 -4.97 -20.38
N ASN A 147 39.45 -3.84 -19.84
CA ASN A 147 40.31 -2.73 -19.41
C ASN A 147 40.99 -3.03 -18.05
N ASN A 148 40.58 -4.11 -17.38
CA ASN A 148 41.17 -4.53 -16.12
C ASN A 148 42.35 -5.48 -16.38
N THR A 149 43.56 -5.03 -16.01
CA THR A 149 44.82 -5.77 -16.10
C THR A 149 45.18 -6.57 -14.84
N SER A 150 44.47 -6.38 -13.73
CA SER A 150 44.77 -7.06 -12.45
C SER A 150 44.43 -8.55 -12.43
N ARG A 151 43.57 -9.01 -13.35
CA ARG A 151 43.14 -10.41 -13.44
C ARG A 151 43.29 -10.94 -14.86
N PRO A 152 43.60 -12.23 -15.04
CA PRO A 152 43.65 -12.84 -16.37
C PRO A 152 42.31 -12.68 -17.09
N ARG A 153 42.36 -12.24 -18.35
CA ARG A 153 41.16 -12.03 -19.16
C ARG A 153 40.45 -13.36 -19.41
N THR A 154 39.11 -13.38 -19.32
CA THR A 154 38.32 -14.57 -19.63
C THR A 154 38.54 -14.99 -21.08
N MET A 155 38.75 -16.28 -21.30
CA MET A 155 38.76 -16.89 -22.63
C MET A 155 37.36 -17.41 -22.96
N ILE A 156 36.87 -17.14 -24.17
CA ILE A 156 35.67 -17.76 -24.71
C ILE A 156 36.08 -18.66 -25.86
N PHE A 157 35.53 -19.87 -25.87
CA PHE A 157 35.65 -20.76 -27.01
C PHE A 157 34.29 -21.35 -27.38
N LYS A 158 34.09 -21.59 -28.67
CA LYS A 158 32.88 -22.18 -29.24
C LYS A 158 33.19 -23.59 -29.71
N LEU A 159 32.34 -24.53 -29.31
CA LEU A 159 32.41 -25.92 -29.72
C LEU A 159 31.50 -26.16 -30.92
N LEU A 160 31.85 -27.13 -31.76
CA LEU A 160 30.99 -27.53 -32.87
C LEU A 160 29.73 -28.24 -32.35
N ARG A 161 29.88 -29.04 -31.29
CA ARG A 161 28.81 -29.86 -30.70
C ARG A 161 28.36 -29.36 -29.33
N TYR A 162 27.04 -29.25 -29.15
CA TYR A 162 26.44 -28.90 -27.87
C TYR A 162 26.69 -29.93 -26.76
N THR A 163 26.77 -31.22 -27.13
CA THR A 163 27.05 -32.33 -26.20
C THR A 163 28.44 -32.21 -25.57
N ASP A 164 29.42 -31.77 -26.35
CA ASP A 164 30.79 -31.56 -25.88
C ASP A 164 30.84 -30.40 -24.88
N ARG A 165 30.09 -29.33 -25.17
CA ARG A 165 29.91 -28.20 -24.27
C ARG A 165 29.31 -28.64 -22.92
N GLN A 166 28.29 -29.50 -22.94
CA GLN A 166 27.70 -30.02 -21.70
C GLN A 166 28.68 -30.90 -20.92
N SER A 167 29.37 -31.80 -21.62
CA SER A 167 30.37 -32.70 -21.04
C SER A 167 31.49 -31.93 -20.34
N ILE A 168 31.98 -30.83 -20.96
CA ILE A 168 32.99 -29.94 -20.37
C ILE A 168 32.45 -29.30 -19.09
N LEU A 169 31.26 -28.70 -19.12
CA LEU A 169 30.71 -28.00 -17.96
C LEU A 169 30.38 -28.94 -16.79
N GLU A 170 29.90 -30.14 -17.07
CA GLU A 170 29.62 -31.15 -16.05
C GLU A 170 30.90 -31.75 -15.49
N GLY A 171 31.84 -32.11 -16.36
CA GLY A 171 33.15 -32.63 -15.97
C GLY A 171 33.94 -31.64 -15.12
N ALA A 172 33.97 -30.36 -15.50
CA ALA A 172 34.64 -29.31 -14.75
C ALA A 172 34.06 -29.11 -13.34
N ARG A 173 32.73 -29.20 -13.16
CA ARG A 173 32.09 -29.10 -11.83
C ARG A 173 32.52 -30.24 -10.90
N LYS A 174 32.72 -31.45 -11.44
CA LYS A 174 33.14 -32.64 -10.69
C LYS A 174 34.64 -32.62 -10.41
N ALA A 175 35.46 -32.35 -11.44
CA ALA A 175 36.91 -32.41 -11.36
C ALA A 175 37.53 -31.21 -10.60
N ARG A 176 36.90 -30.02 -10.68
CA ARG A 176 37.42 -28.76 -10.11
C ARG A 176 38.89 -28.51 -10.50
N PRO A 177 39.18 -28.42 -11.82
CA PRO A 177 40.54 -28.37 -12.33
C PRO A 177 41.34 -27.22 -11.73
N THR A 178 42.56 -27.53 -11.29
CA THR A 178 43.50 -26.60 -10.68
C THR A 178 44.84 -26.75 -11.36
N LEU A 179 45.48 -25.62 -11.68
CA LEU A 179 46.81 -25.58 -12.28
C LEU A 179 47.89 -25.91 -11.23
N SER A 180 49.12 -26.17 -11.69
CA SER A 180 50.26 -26.51 -10.82
C SER A 180 50.61 -25.43 -9.79
N ASP A 181 50.25 -24.17 -10.07
CA ASP A 181 50.42 -23.02 -9.19
C ASP A 181 49.29 -22.86 -8.14
N GLY A 182 48.32 -23.79 -8.12
CA GLY A 182 47.15 -23.72 -7.25
C GLY A 182 45.99 -22.89 -7.81
N THR A 183 46.11 -22.32 -9.01
CA THR A 183 45.04 -21.52 -9.62
C THR A 183 43.88 -22.40 -10.07
N GLN A 184 42.70 -22.19 -9.49
CA GLN A 184 41.49 -22.91 -9.90
C GLN A 184 40.91 -22.35 -11.20
N LEU A 185 40.76 -23.23 -12.18
CA LEU A 185 40.11 -22.94 -13.46
C LEU A 185 38.59 -23.08 -13.33
N LEU A 186 37.87 -22.06 -13.78
CA LEU A 186 36.41 -22.03 -13.71
C LEU A 186 35.80 -22.02 -15.11
N PHE A 187 34.86 -22.94 -15.33
CA PHE A 187 34.16 -23.10 -16.60
C PHE A 187 32.69 -22.73 -16.44
N PHE A 188 32.22 -21.80 -17.27
CA PHE A 188 30.84 -21.32 -17.26
C PHE A 188 30.21 -21.37 -18.64
N ALA A 189 28.90 -21.50 -18.65
CA ALA A 189 28.07 -21.20 -19.79
C ALA A 189 28.24 -19.73 -20.21
N ASP A 190 28.29 -19.45 -21.51
CA ASP A 190 28.20 -18.09 -22.03
C ASP A 190 26.74 -17.74 -22.33
N TYR A 191 26.18 -16.81 -21.57
CA TYR A 191 24.80 -16.31 -21.76
C TYR A 191 24.83 -14.87 -22.26
N SER A 192 23.70 -14.40 -22.78
CA SER A 192 23.42 -13.00 -23.05
C SER A 192 23.51 -12.18 -21.76
N PRO A 193 23.77 -10.85 -21.85
CA PRO A 193 23.82 -9.98 -20.69
C PRO A 193 22.50 -10.00 -19.87
N GLY A 194 21.35 -10.01 -20.55
CA GLY A 194 20.04 -10.05 -19.89
C GLY A 194 19.84 -11.33 -19.08
N THR A 195 20.10 -12.49 -19.68
CA THR A 195 20.00 -13.79 -18.99
C THR A 195 21.03 -13.91 -17.86
N THR A 196 22.23 -13.34 -18.03
CA THR A 196 23.25 -13.29 -16.98
C THR A 196 22.77 -12.48 -15.77
N GLN A 197 22.18 -11.31 -16.00
CA GLN A 197 21.63 -10.45 -14.95
C GLN A 197 20.48 -11.13 -14.20
N GLU A 198 19.53 -11.75 -14.91
CA GLU A 198 18.44 -12.50 -14.30
C GLU A 198 18.95 -13.66 -13.43
N ARG A 199 19.92 -14.43 -13.94
CA ARG A 199 20.57 -15.52 -13.18
C ARG A 199 21.32 -15.00 -11.95
N GLN A 200 21.94 -13.83 -12.04
CA GLN A 200 22.64 -13.20 -10.91
C GLN A 200 21.68 -12.80 -9.79
N GLY A 201 20.42 -12.45 -10.10
CA GLY A 201 19.38 -12.17 -9.09
C GLY A 201 19.16 -13.33 -8.12
N TYR A 202 19.37 -14.58 -8.55
CA TYR A 202 19.24 -15.76 -7.68
C TYR A 202 20.48 -16.06 -6.82
N ARG A 203 21.57 -15.29 -6.94
CA ARG A 203 22.86 -15.57 -6.26
C ARG A 203 22.70 -15.73 -4.76
N GLU A 204 21.98 -14.80 -4.12
CA GLU A 204 21.80 -14.79 -2.67
C GLU A 204 20.98 -15.99 -2.19
N ILE A 205 19.85 -16.25 -2.81
CA ILE A 205 18.94 -17.35 -2.45
C ILE A 205 19.66 -18.69 -2.62
N ARG A 206 20.37 -18.89 -3.73
CA ARG A 206 21.13 -20.12 -3.97
C ARG A 206 22.28 -20.30 -2.97
N ALA A 207 22.92 -19.21 -2.52
CA ALA A 207 23.91 -19.29 -1.46
C ALA A 207 23.28 -19.76 -0.14
N LYS A 208 22.10 -19.24 0.21
CA LYS A 208 21.35 -19.69 1.39
C LYS A 208 20.93 -21.16 1.30
N LEU A 209 20.34 -21.57 0.17
CA LEU A 209 19.94 -22.96 -0.07
C LEU A 209 21.13 -23.92 0.03
N ARG A 210 22.29 -23.54 -0.53
CA ARG A 210 23.52 -24.34 -0.44
C ARG A 210 24.01 -24.49 1.00
N ARG A 211 23.95 -23.44 1.82
CA ARG A 211 24.31 -23.53 3.26
C ARG A 211 23.40 -24.48 4.03
N LYS A 212 22.14 -24.61 3.63
CA LYS A 212 21.18 -25.56 4.20
C LYS A 212 21.25 -26.96 3.58
N GLY A 213 22.21 -27.22 2.68
CA GLY A 213 22.32 -28.52 2.00
C GLY A 213 21.18 -28.82 1.03
N ILE A 214 20.43 -27.80 0.58
CA ILE A 214 19.29 -27.97 -0.32
C ILE A 214 19.75 -27.84 -1.77
N ASP A 215 19.43 -28.86 -2.56
CA ASP A 215 19.75 -28.90 -3.98
C ASP A 215 18.92 -27.89 -4.78
N SER A 216 19.63 -27.01 -5.49
CA SER A 216 19.03 -25.99 -6.35
C SER A 216 19.79 -25.80 -7.65
N PHE A 217 19.05 -25.67 -8.75
CA PHE A 217 19.61 -25.50 -10.08
C PHE A 217 18.82 -24.48 -10.92
N LEU A 218 19.53 -23.84 -11.85
CA LEU A 218 18.95 -22.85 -12.75
C LEU A 218 18.78 -23.44 -14.15
N ILE A 219 17.53 -23.58 -14.57
CA ILE A 219 17.16 -24.00 -15.93
C ILE A 219 17.21 -22.77 -16.84
N HIS A 220 17.57 -22.99 -18.10
CA HIS A 220 17.54 -21.94 -19.13
C HIS A 220 16.11 -21.42 -19.34
N PRO A 221 15.90 -20.08 -19.45
CA PRO A 221 16.90 -19.01 -19.36
C PRO A 221 17.30 -18.71 -17.90
N ALA A 222 16.36 -18.54 -16.98
CA ALA A 222 16.65 -18.21 -15.57
C ALA A 222 15.56 -18.71 -14.59
N ILE A 223 15.18 -19.99 -14.68
CA ILE A 223 14.17 -20.58 -13.79
C ILE A 223 14.89 -21.32 -12.65
N LEU A 224 14.63 -20.92 -11.41
CA LEU A 224 15.19 -21.58 -10.23
C LEU A 224 14.33 -22.80 -9.87
N ARG A 225 14.92 -23.98 -9.94
CA ARG A 225 14.32 -25.22 -9.45
C ARG A 225 14.97 -25.64 -8.15
N VAL A 226 14.14 -25.89 -7.14
CA VAL A 226 14.55 -26.28 -5.79
C VAL A 226 13.89 -27.61 -5.45
N ASN A 227 14.66 -28.56 -4.94
CA ASN A 227 14.14 -29.81 -4.42
C ASN A 227 14.20 -29.77 -2.89
N TYR A 228 13.06 -29.68 -2.21
CA TYR A 228 12.99 -29.62 -0.75
C TYR A 228 11.98 -30.64 -0.23
N LYS A 229 12.40 -31.51 0.70
CA LYS A 229 11.56 -32.56 1.33
C LYS A 229 10.76 -33.41 0.32
N GLY A 230 11.36 -33.73 -0.83
CA GLY A 230 10.70 -34.50 -1.90
C GLY A 230 9.80 -33.68 -2.84
N THR A 231 9.50 -32.42 -2.52
CA THR A 231 8.74 -31.50 -3.38
C THR A 231 9.67 -30.74 -4.31
N ARG A 232 9.31 -30.68 -5.59
CA ARG A 232 10.02 -29.87 -6.60
C ARG A 232 9.29 -28.55 -6.80
N MET A 233 9.96 -27.45 -6.49
CA MET A 233 9.44 -26.09 -6.70
C MET A 233 10.19 -25.43 -7.85
N SER A 234 9.50 -24.62 -8.66
CA SER A 234 10.09 -23.86 -9.77
C SER A 234 9.65 -22.41 -9.69
N PHE A 235 10.60 -21.47 -9.83
CA PHE A 235 10.35 -20.04 -9.71
C PHE A 235 10.85 -19.31 -10.95
N ASN A 236 10.05 -18.37 -11.45
CA ASN A 236 10.38 -17.59 -12.66
C ASN A 236 11.01 -16.24 -12.31
N SER A 237 10.85 -15.77 -11.08
CA SER A 237 11.48 -14.56 -10.55
C SER A 237 12.28 -14.84 -9.29
N ALA A 238 13.37 -14.09 -9.11
CA ALA A 238 14.15 -14.12 -7.87
C ALA A 238 13.34 -13.59 -6.67
N GLU A 239 12.45 -12.61 -6.89
CA GLU A 239 11.56 -12.07 -5.85
C GLU A 239 10.54 -13.12 -5.40
N GLU A 240 9.86 -13.75 -6.37
CA GLU A 240 8.93 -14.86 -6.13
C GLU A 240 9.60 -16.00 -5.34
N ALA A 241 10.82 -16.39 -5.73
CA ALA A 241 11.59 -17.39 -5.01
C ALA A 241 11.94 -16.93 -3.58
N LYS A 242 12.30 -15.66 -3.40
CA LYS A 242 12.67 -15.12 -2.09
C LYS A 242 11.48 -15.16 -1.14
N ASP A 243 10.33 -14.72 -1.60
CA ASP A 243 9.11 -14.64 -0.79
C ASP A 243 8.58 -16.03 -0.45
N ALA A 244 8.50 -16.93 -1.44
CA ALA A 244 8.03 -18.30 -1.22
C ALA A 244 8.97 -19.13 -0.32
N LEU A 245 10.27 -18.93 -0.43
CA LEU A 245 11.26 -19.65 0.38
C LEU A 245 11.48 -18.99 1.76
N LYS A 246 11.03 -17.75 1.97
CA LYS A 246 11.14 -17.05 3.25
C LYS A 246 10.44 -17.84 4.36
N SER A 247 9.15 -18.10 4.18
CA SER A 247 8.29 -18.77 5.17
C SER A 247 8.50 -20.28 5.30
N SER A 248 9.03 -20.94 4.25
CA SER A 248 9.07 -22.41 4.18
C SER A 248 10.45 -23.03 4.40
N VAL A 249 11.52 -22.28 4.11
CA VAL A 249 12.90 -22.81 4.05
C VAL A 249 13.90 -21.90 4.75
N LEU A 250 13.71 -20.58 4.72
CA LEU A 250 14.68 -19.61 5.21
C LEU A 250 14.38 -19.13 6.65
N GLU A 251 13.18 -19.35 7.18
CA GLU A 251 12.79 -18.98 8.55
C GLU A 251 13.31 -19.92 9.67
N ASP A 252 13.95 -21.04 9.34
CA ASP A 252 14.58 -21.91 10.34
C ASP A 252 15.88 -21.35 10.95
N ASP A 253 16.30 -20.13 10.59
CA ASP A 253 17.51 -19.52 11.13
C ASP A 253 17.38 -19.16 12.64
N LEU A 254 16.15 -19.08 13.20
CA LEU A 254 15.94 -18.97 14.65
C LEU A 254 16.11 -20.32 15.37
N CYS A 255 15.63 -21.42 14.79
CA CYS A 255 15.65 -22.74 15.45
C CYS A 255 17.05 -23.37 15.46
N ILE A 256 17.90 -23.05 14.47
CA ILE A 256 19.27 -23.58 14.39
C ILE A 256 20.25 -22.75 15.24
N THR A 257 19.96 -21.47 15.49
CA THR A 257 20.79 -20.62 16.37
C THR A 257 20.46 -20.78 17.86
N ALA A 258 19.31 -21.38 18.18
CA ALA A 258 18.75 -21.48 19.53
C ALA A 258 18.75 -22.90 20.12
N GLN A 259 19.76 -23.73 19.83
CA GLN A 259 20.08 -24.87 20.71
C GLN A 259 20.83 -24.44 21.99
N GLY A 260 20.91 -23.14 22.26
CA GLY A 260 21.37 -22.60 23.53
C GLY A 260 20.24 -22.54 24.56
N THR A 261 20.58 -22.79 25.82
CA THR A 261 19.74 -22.67 27.02
C THR A 261 18.99 -21.34 27.15
N ASP A 262 19.44 -20.32 26.43
CA ASP A 262 18.92 -18.95 26.50
C ASP A 262 17.52 -18.81 25.89
N PHE A 263 17.13 -19.65 24.93
CA PHE A 263 15.82 -19.53 24.28
C PHE A 263 14.66 -19.95 25.19
N ILE A 264 14.85 -20.99 26.01
CA ILE A 264 13.83 -21.43 26.98
C ILE A 264 13.59 -20.32 28.01
N SER A 265 14.66 -19.68 28.48
CA SER A 265 14.57 -18.54 29.40
C SER A 265 13.88 -17.32 28.77
N ILE A 266 14.15 -17.03 27.49
CA ILE A 266 13.46 -15.97 26.75
C ILE A 266 11.98 -16.31 26.54
N GLU A 267 11.65 -17.56 26.25
CA GLU A 267 10.27 -18.00 26.06
C GLU A 267 9.47 -17.94 27.37
N GLU A 268 10.07 -18.33 28.49
CA GLU A 268 9.46 -18.23 29.82
C GLU A 268 9.24 -16.77 30.23
N THR A 269 10.26 -15.92 30.08
CA THR A 269 10.13 -14.49 30.39
C THR A 269 9.11 -13.78 29.52
N LEU A 270 9.00 -14.15 28.25
CA LEU A 270 8.02 -13.58 27.33
C LEU A 270 6.60 -14.09 27.62
N LYS A 271 6.44 -15.36 28.03
CA LYS A 271 5.15 -15.90 28.53
C LYS A 271 4.71 -15.20 29.81
N ASP A 272 5.61 -14.96 30.75
CA ASP A 272 5.31 -14.23 31.99
C ASP A 272 4.94 -12.77 31.73
N ALA A 273 5.68 -12.09 30.85
CA ALA A 273 5.38 -10.72 30.44
C ALA A 273 4.02 -10.62 29.73
N LEU A 274 3.72 -11.56 28.83
CA LEU A 274 2.42 -11.61 28.15
C LEU A 274 1.29 -11.94 29.12
N SER A 275 1.48 -12.86 30.07
CA SER A 275 0.49 -13.15 31.12
C SER A 275 0.16 -11.91 31.94
N GLY A 276 1.18 -11.14 32.36
CA GLY A 276 1.00 -9.86 33.04
C GLY A 276 0.24 -8.83 32.19
N LEU A 277 0.55 -8.73 30.90
CA LEU A 277 -0.15 -7.83 29.98
C LEU A 277 -1.60 -8.26 29.73
N THR A 278 -1.86 -9.57 29.68
CA THR A 278 -3.19 -10.12 29.32
C THR A 278 -4.27 -9.61 30.26
N THR A 279 -3.95 -9.44 31.54
CA THR A 279 -4.86 -8.85 32.55
C THR A 279 -5.28 -7.40 32.27
N TYR A 280 -4.44 -6.61 31.58
CA TYR A 280 -4.77 -5.24 31.17
C TYR A 280 -5.61 -5.17 29.90
N TYR A 281 -5.55 -6.21 29.06
CA TYR A 281 -6.33 -6.32 27.82
C TYR A 281 -7.57 -7.21 27.98
N GLU A 282 -7.85 -7.69 29.18
CA GLU A 282 -9.10 -8.40 29.45
C GLU A 282 -10.29 -7.51 29.05
N PRO A 283 -11.24 -8.04 28.25
CA PRO A 283 -12.33 -7.24 27.75
C PRO A 283 -13.13 -6.64 28.91
N THR A 284 -13.20 -5.31 28.95
CA THR A 284 -13.91 -4.59 30.01
C THR A 284 -15.35 -5.09 30.11
N ASN A 285 -15.76 -5.51 31.30
CA ASN A 285 -17.13 -6.00 31.52
C ASN A 285 -18.14 -4.86 31.31
N THR A 286 -18.67 -4.77 30.09
CA THR A 286 -19.58 -3.69 29.67
C THR A 286 -20.85 -3.62 30.52
N ASN A 287 -21.29 -4.75 31.12
CA ASN A 287 -22.44 -4.76 32.03
C ASN A 287 -22.15 -3.98 33.32
N ASN A 288 -20.93 -4.05 33.86
CA ASN A 288 -20.52 -3.22 35.00
C ASN A 288 -20.54 -1.74 34.64
N LEU A 289 -20.05 -1.40 33.45
CA LEU A 289 -19.97 -0.02 32.98
C LEU A 289 -21.37 0.64 32.90
N TYR A 290 -22.37 -0.09 32.40
CA TYR A 290 -23.75 0.42 32.33
C TYR A 290 -24.34 0.70 33.71
N ILE A 291 -24.11 -0.18 34.68
CA ILE A 291 -24.56 0.00 36.06
C ILE A 291 -23.87 1.21 36.71
N LEU A 292 -22.54 1.28 36.60
CA LEU A 292 -21.74 2.37 37.19
C LEU A 292 -22.06 3.73 36.55
N ALA A 293 -22.31 3.78 35.24
CA ALA A 293 -22.68 5.00 34.54
C ALA A 293 -24.15 5.40 34.75
N GLY A 294 -24.99 4.56 35.37
CA GLY A 294 -26.42 4.81 35.52
C GLY A 294 -27.19 4.82 34.19
N ILE A 295 -26.68 4.14 33.15
CA ILE A 295 -27.26 4.12 31.81
C ILE A 295 -27.77 2.71 31.49
N ALA A 296 -29.05 2.60 31.12
CA ALA A 296 -29.63 1.32 30.73
C ALA A 296 -28.86 0.66 29.55
N PRO A 297 -28.62 -0.66 29.60
CA PRO A 297 -27.98 -1.42 28.54
C PRO A 297 -28.60 -1.23 27.13
N PRO A 298 -27.83 -1.42 26.04
CA PRO A 298 -28.28 -1.16 24.67
C PRO A 298 -29.53 -1.93 24.25
N ASP A 299 -29.70 -3.17 24.71
CA ASP A 299 -30.89 -3.98 24.41
C ASP A 299 -32.16 -3.35 24.97
N ILE A 300 -32.14 -2.89 26.23
CA ILE A 300 -33.28 -2.19 26.84
C ILE A 300 -33.54 -0.87 26.11
N ARG A 301 -32.49 -0.10 25.79
CA ARG A 301 -32.65 1.18 25.06
C ARG A 301 -33.24 0.97 23.67
N ARG A 302 -32.81 -0.07 22.94
CA ARG A 302 -33.34 -0.41 21.61
C ARG A 302 -34.81 -0.84 21.68
N VAL A 303 -35.18 -1.65 22.69
CA VAL A 303 -36.57 -2.06 22.90
C VAL A 303 -37.45 -0.86 23.22
N VAL A 304 -37.02 0.05 24.10
CA VAL A 304 -37.85 1.22 24.41
C VAL A 304 -37.95 2.17 23.22
N ALA A 305 -36.86 2.34 22.44
CA ALA A 305 -36.90 3.13 21.21
C ALA A 305 -37.89 2.56 20.18
N SER A 306 -37.88 1.24 19.96
CA SER A 306 -38.82 0.60 19.05
C SER A 306 -40.28 0.73 19.53
N ARG A 307 -40.55 0.57 20.83
CA ARG A 307 -41.90 0.78 21.38
C ARG A 307 -42.35 2.24 21.31
N THR A 308 -41.42 3.18 21.47
CA THR A 308 -41.68 4.63 21.32
C THR A 308 -42.09 4.95 19.87
N GLU A 309 -41.37 4.38 18.91
CA GLU A 309 -41.69 4.54 17.50
C GLU A 309 -43.03 3.89 17.14
N ARG A 310 -43.32 2.71 17.72
CA ARG A 310 -44.63 2.06 17.58
C ARG A 310 -45.76 2.94 18.13
N ARG A 311 -45.56 3.57 19.29
CA ARG A 311 -46.52 4.51 19.88
C ARG A 311 -46.79 5.68 18.92
N ARG A 312 -45.75 6.29 18.36
CA ARG A 312 -45.88 7.38 17.37
C ARG A 312 -46.72 6.96 16.17
N GLN A 313 -46.45 5.79 15.60
CA GLN A 313 -47.24 5.24 14.49
C GLN A 313 -48.72 5.07 14.84
N THR A 314 -49.06 4.77 16.09
CA THR A 314 -50.45 4.59 16.52
C THR A 314 -51.15 5.87 16.96
N THR A 315 -50.42 6.83 17.54
CA THR A 315 -51.03 8.02 18.17
C THR A 315 -50.86 9.31 17.38
N ASP A 316 -49.82 9.41 16.54
CA ASP A 316 -49.52 10.63 15.79
C ASP A 316 -50.04 10.53 14.36
N GLU A 317 -51.08 11.30 14.05
CA GLU A 317 -51.73 11.35 12.73
C GLU A 317 -50.78 11.84 11.62
N ARG A 318 -49.74 12.61 11.96
CA ARG A 318 -48.75 13.13 11.00
C ARG A 318 -47.65 12.12 10.67
N HIS A 319 -47.64 10.98 11.36
CA HIS A 319 -46.63 9.96 11.13
C HIS A 319 -46.89 9.27 9.78
N PRO A 320 -45.89 9.08 8.89
CA PRO A 320 -46.09 8.54 7.53
C PRO A 320 -46.72 7.13 7.48
N LEU A 321 -46.60 6.38 8.57
CA LEU A 321 -47.16 5.03 8.74
C LEU A 321 -48.37 4.98 9.69
N HIS A 322 -48.99 6.12 9.99
CA HIS A 322 -50.20 6.17 10.80
C HIS A 322 -51.37 5.48 10.09
N GLY A 323 -52.08 4.60 10.80
CA GLY A 323 -53.18 3.81 10.23
C GLY A 323 -52.77 2.75 9.19
N HIS A 324 -51.47 2.56 8.94
CA HIS A 324 -50.99 1.61 7.93
C HIS A 324 -51.19 0.14 8.39
N VAL A 325 -51.92 -0.63 7.58
CA VAL A 325 -52.14 -2.08 7.81
C VAL A 325 -51.06 -2.89 7.06
N PRO A 326 -50.19 -3.64 7.76
CA PRO A 326 -49.16 -4.45 7.10
C PRO A 326 -49.78 -5.60 6.30
N ALA A 327 -49.23 -5.87 5.12
CA ALA A 327 -49.56 -7.07 4.35
C ALA A 327 -49.21 -8.35 5.13
N PRO A 328 -49.99 -9.44 4.97
CA PRO A 328 -49.69 -10.70 5.65
C PRO A 328 -48.33 -11.26 5.21
N SER A 329 -47.53 -11.72 6.18
CA SER A 329 -46.21 -12.26 5.90
C SER A 329 -46.30 -13.61 5.18
N ARG A 330 -45.68 -13.72 4.00
CA ARG A 330 -45.63 -14.98 3.22
C ARG A 330 -44.76 -16.07 3.86
N LEU A 331 -43.82 -15.71 4.74
CA LEU A 331 -42.92 -16.63 5.43
C LEU A 331 -43.10 -16.54 6.94
N LYS A 332 -43.27 -17.68 7.63
CA LYS A 332 -43.45 -17.74 9.10
C LYS A 332 -42.28 -17.13 9.88
N SER A 333 -41.09 -17.06 9.29
CA SER A 333 -39.89 -16.46 9.90
C SER A 333 -39.85 -14.93 9.83
N ARG A 334 -40.64 -14.29 8.95
CA ARG A 334 -40.65 -12.83 8.80
C ARG A 334 -41.67 -12.19 9.73
N LYS A 335 -41.21 -11.71 10.89
CA LYS A 335 -42.03 -10.91 11.80
C LYS A 335 -41.94 -9.43 11.42
N SER A 336 -43.07 -8.84 11.02
CA SER A 336 -43.13 -7.41 10.75
C SER A 336 -42.97 -6.62 12.05
N PHE A 337 -42.41 -5.41 11.98
CA PHE A 337 -42.30 -4.52 13.14
C PHE A 337 -43.66 -4.25 13.79
N LEU A 338 -44.68 -3.95 12.97
CA LEU A 338 -46.04 -3.62 13.42
C LEU A 338 -46.72 -4.78 14.17
N THR A 339 -46.39 -6.03 13.82
CA THR A 339 -46.96 -7.24 14.44
C THR A 339 -46.19 -7.66 15.69
N SER A 340 -44.90 -7.32 15.80
CA SER A 340 -44.01 -7.85 16.84
C SER A 340 -43.68 -6.86 17.96
N THR A 341 -43.94 -5.57 17.75
CA THR A 341 -43.67 -4.52 18.75
C THR A 341 -44.98 -3.93 19.27
N ALA A 342 -45.12 -3.94 20.60
CA ALA A 342 -46.23 -3.28 21.29
C ALA A 342 -45.93 -1.78 21.47
N PRO A 343 -46.95 -0.90 21.41
CA PRO A 343 -46.77 0.50 21.73
C PRO A 343 -46.37 0.69 23.19
N LEU A 344 -45.73 1.83 23.48
CA LEU A 344 -45.32 2.18 24.84
C LEU A 344 -46.43 2.95 25.57
N GLU A 345 -46.90 2.42 26.69
CA GLU A 345 -47.95 3.07 27.51
C GLU A 345 -47.39 4.23 28.36
N THR A 346 -46.25 4.01 29.02
CA THR A 346 -45.60 4.98 29.91
C THR A 346 -44.58 5.87 29.19
N THR A 347 -43.94 6.80 29.90
CA THR A 347 -42.87 7.61 29.31
C THR A 347 -41.65 6.74 28.97
N PRO A 348 -40.88 7.08 27.92
CA PRO A 348 -39.68 6.33 27.54
C PRO A 348 -38.60 6.28 28.64
N SER A 349 -38.60 7.19 29.60
CA SER A 349 -37.64 7.18 30.71
C SER A 349 -38.04 6.16 31.78
N GLU A 350 -39.30 6.18 32.21
CA GLU A 350 -39.84 5.26 33.21
C GLU A 350 -39.83 3.82 32.70
N ALA A 351 -40.21 3.61 31.44
CA ALA A 351 -40.15 2.30 30.79
C ALA A 351 -38.74 1.71 30.78
N ARG A 352 -37.71 2.53 30.51
CA ARG A 352 -36.30 2.10 30.55
C ARG A 352 -35.89 1.68 31.96
N LEU A 353 -36.26 2.47 32.97
CA LEU A 353 -35.93 2.17 34.37
C LEU A 353 -36.66 0.92 34.87
N ALA A 354 -37.94 0.75 34.53
CA ALA A 354 -38.73 -0.42 34.92
C ALA A 354 -38.15 -1.71 34.32
N MET A 355 -37.90 -1.74 33.01
CA MET A 355 -37.28 -2.89 32.33
C MET A 355 -35.87 -3.18 32.84
N TRP A 356 -35.11 -2.13 33.15
CA TRP A 356 -33.75 -2.32 33.68
C TRP A 356 -33.75 -2.86 35.10
N LYS A 357 -34.64 -2.37 35.98
CA LYS A 357 -34.84 -2.91 37.32
C LYS A 357 -35.29 -4.37 37.29
N GLU A 358 -36.26 -4.71 36.42
CA GLU A 358 -36.70 -6.09 36.24
C GLU A 358 -35.55 -7.00 35.78
N LYS A 359 -34.73 -6.55 34.83
CA LYS A 359 -33.55 -7.30 34.37
C LYS A 359 -32.53 -7.53 35.48
N LEU A 360 -32.26 -6.52 36.32
CA LEU A 360 -31.34 -6.62 37.46
C LEU A 360 -31.90 -7.52 38.57
N ASN A 361 -33.22 -7.53 38.79
CA ASN A 361 -33.85 -8.44 39.75
C ASN A 361 -33.76 -9.90 39.30
N ASN A 362 -33.97 -10.15 38.00
CA ASN A 362 -33.88 -11.50 37.43
C ASN A 362 -32.43 -12.02 37.38
N HIS A 363 -31.45 -11.13 37.23
CA HIS A 363 -30.03 -11.45 37.20
C HIS A 363 -29.25 -10.46 38.07
N PRO A 364 -29.17 -10.73 39.40
CA PRO A 364 -28.45 -9.87 40.32
C PRO A 364 -26.99 -9.78 39.91
N HIS A 365 -26.50 -8.57 39.66
CA HIS A 365 -25.13 -8.33 39.24
C HIS A 365 -24.48 -7.30 40.15
N SER A 366 -23.38 -7.67 40.81
CA SER A 366 -22.61 -6.76 41.66
C SER A 366 -21.42 -6.23 40.85
N PRO A 367 -21.37 -4.92 40.55
CA PRO A 367 -20.33 -4.38 39.69
C PRO A 367 -19.00 -4.37 40.44
N THR A 368 -18.14 -5.35 40.15
CA THR A 368 -16.74 -5.37 40.60
C THR A 368 -15.85 -5.04 39.41
N MET A 369 -15.11 -3.94 39.46
CA MET A 369 -13.97 -3.72 38.58
C MET A 369 -12.70 -3.89 39.41
N HIS A 370 -12.06 -5.06 39.31
CA HIS A 370 -10.72 -5.21 39.86
C HIS A 370 -9.74 -4.50 38.95
N ILE A 371 -9.11 -3.45 39.49
CA ILE A 371 -7.88 -2.89 38.93
C ILE A 371 -6.75 -3.67 39.64
N PRO A 372 -5.90 -4.42 38.92
CA PRO A 372 -4.77 -5.09 39.55
C PRO A 372 -3.90 -4.05 40.26
N ALA A 373 -3.55 -4.30 41.52
CA ALA A 373 -2.60 -3.46 42.25
C ALA A 373 -1.20 -3.66 41.64
N GLY A 374 -0.91 -2.92 40.57
CA GLY A 374 0.42 -2.90 39.97
C GLY A 374 1.42 -2.28 40.95
N LYS A 375 2.54 -2.95 41.20
CA LYS A 375 3.73 -2.40 41.86
C LYS A 375 4.15 -1.08 41.18
N MET A 376 3.62 0.05 41.66
CA MET A 376 4.04 1.40 41.28
C MET A 376 5.26 1.83 42.12
N GLU A 377 6.35 1.05 42.11
CA GLU A 377 7.58 1.40 42.84
C GLU A 377 8.77 1.76 41.95
N GLN A 378 8.62 1.81 40.61
CA GLN A 378 9.74 2.13 39.71
C GLN A 378 9.44 3.13 38.59
N LEU A 379 8.40 3.94 38.71
CA LEU A 379 8.28 5.17 37.91
C LEU A 379 8.61 6.34 38.83
N GLY A 380 9.81 6.89 38.65
CA GLY A 380 10.34 8.02 39.41
C GLY A 380 9.34 9.17 39.48
N LYS A 381 9.36 9.87 40.62
CA LYS A 381 8.62 11.10 40.90
C LYS A 381 8.64 12.04 39.68
N VAL A 382 7.56 12.04 38.92
CA VAL A 382 7.20 13.16 38.03
C VAL A 382 6.16 13.94 38.80
N GLU A 383 6.51 15.16 39.22
CA GLU A 383 5.54 16.11 39.78
C GLU A 383 4.37 16.27 38.81
N MET A 384 3.16 15.96 39.30
CA MET A 384 1.92 16.21 38.59
C MET A 384 1.67 17.73 38.57
N PRO A 385 1.45 18.36 37.40
CA PRO A 385 0.96 19.73 37.38
C PRO A 385 -0.46 19.78 37.94
N GLU A 386 -0.78 20.84 38.67
CA GLU A 386 -2.08 21.05 39.31
C GLU A 386 -3.26 20.82 38.35
N PRO A 387 -4.39 20.26 38.84
CA PRO A 387 -5.56 20.01 38.03
C PRO A 387 -6.21 21.33 37.59
N ALA A 388 -6.25 21.56 36.28
CA ALA A 388 -6.97 22.68 35.71
C ALA A 388 -8.46 22.64 36.10
N PRO A 389 -9.05 23.77 36.55
CA PRO A 389 -10.45 23.79 36.98
C PRO A 389 -11.39 23.50 35.80
N LEU A 390 -12.38 22.66 36.08
CA LEU A 390 -13.48 22.30 35.17
C LEU A 390 -14.23 23.54 34.69
N ARG A 391 -13.98 23.97 33.43
CA ARG A 391 -14.86 24.93 32.75
C ARG A 391 -16.21 24.28 32.48
N ARG A 392 -17.21 24.62 33.31
CA ARG A 392 -18.62 24.52 32.94
C ARG A 392 -18.91 25.60 31.90
N GLY A 393 -19.11 25.22 30.65
CA GLY A 393 -19.69 26.12 29.63
C GLY A 393 -21.22 26.07 29.71
N PRO A 394 -21.93 27.22 29.66
CA PRO A 394 -23.38 27.23 29.67
C PRO A 394 -23.94 26.77 28.31
N PHE A 395 -24.99 25.99 28.39
CA PHE A 395 -25.85 25.58 27.30
C PHE A 395 -26.74 26.78 26.92
N GLN A 396 -26.59 27.35 25.72
CA GLN A 396 -27.62 28.18 25.09
C GLN A 396 -27.72 27.82 23.60
N GLY A 397 -28.88 27.28 23.22
CA GLY A 397 -29.28 27.09 21.82
C GLY A 397 -29.57 28.44 21.16
N SER A 398 -29.27 28.65 19.89
CA SER A 398 -30.10 28.32 18.70
C SER A 398 -29.65 29.28 17.56
N PRO A 399 -30.27 29.29 16.37
CA PRO A 399 -30.36 28.27 15.32
C PRO A 399 -29.48 28.58 14.09
N LYS A 400 -29.17 27.54 13.31
CA LYS A 400 -28.46 27.62 12.02
C LYS A 400 -29.20 28.54 11.04
N GLN A 401 -28.53 29.60 10.55
CA GLN A 401 -28.77 30.16 9.23
C GLN A 401 -27.69 29.64 8.27
N MET A 402 -28.13 29.05 7.15
CA MET A 402 -27.27 28.69 6.03
C MET A 402 -26.72 29.98 5.40
N GLY A 403 -25.40 30.18 5.48
CA GLY A 403 -24.66 31.16 4.69
C GLY A 403 -23.89 30.46 3.58
N VAL A 404 -24.10 30.95 2.35
CA VAL A 404 -23.45 30.55 1.10
C VAL A 404 -21.95 30.92 1.14
N PRO A 405 -21.02 30.16 0.53
CA PRO A 405 -19.59 30.45 0.61
C PRO A 405 -19.19 31.60 -0.32
N GLU A 406 -18.66 32.69 0.24
CA GLU A 406 -17.92 33.71 -0.47
C GLU A 406 -16.48 33.23 -0.75
N TRP A 407 -16.08 33.28 -2.01
CA TRP A 407 -14.71 33.15 -2.46
C TRP A 407 -14.04 34.53 -2.40
N SER A 408 -13.03 34.70 -1.55
CA SER A 408 -12.12 35.84 -1.62
C SER A 408 -10.86 35.44 -2.39
N ASN A 409 -10.67 36.04 -3.57
CA ASN A 409 -9.36 36.08 -4.23
C ASN A 409 -8.55 37.24 -3.65
N ASN A 410 -7.31 36.94 -3.26
CA ASN A 410 -6.18 37.87 -3.30
C ASN A 410 -4.90 37.02 -3.41
N VAL A 411 -4.46 36.81 -4.65
CA VAL A 411 -3.15 37.14 -5.27
C VAL A 411 -3.16 36.59 -6.70
#